data_AF-A0A933C0I1-F1
#
_entry.id   AF-A0A933C0I1-F1
#
_cell.length_a   1.000
_cell.length_b   1.000
_cell.length_c   1.000
_cell.angle_alpha   90.00
_cell.angle_beta   90.00
_cell.angle_gamma   90.00
#
_symmetry.space_group_name_H-M   'P 1'
#
loop_
_entity.id
_entity.type
_entity.pdbx_description
1 polymer ?
#
loop_
_entity_poly.entity_id
_entity_poly.type
_entity_poly.pdbx_seq_one_letter_code
_entity_poly.pdbx_strand_id
1 'polypeptide(L)'
;MKGLAPLALLAGLVVVFFRFGPIGVFRQAFPPVEELTIERITLPEPGLLEVRVVNGGPEPVTVAQVLVDEAAWQHTLDGDRTIGRLERRTIRLRYPWVEGEPHEVTLVSRTGLTFSGAIEVATRTPAANARYLTTFALLGVYAGVIPVFLGLLWFPFLRSIPRRWLDFFLSLTMGLLVFLGVDALAEALETSALVAGAFQGLALVLLGLLGTPLALAAVGEWRAVRRRARSALYVAGLIALGIGLHNLGEGLAIGTAYTSGEIALGTFLVVGFLLHNSTEGLGIVAPLAVERPRLRQLVLLGAVAGVPTVFGTWIGAFGYSPLWTTLFFAIGAGAIAQVVYELWRLFGRTATGGLAAPLNVAGLLMGLLLMYLTGLILPA
;
A
#
# COMPACT_ATOMS: atom_id res chain seq x y z
N MET A 1 13.37 -38.00 4.12
CA MET A 1 12.15 -38.81 4.29
C MET A 1 11.55 -38.76 5.69
N LYS A 2 12.33 -38.84 6.78
CA LYS A 2 11.80 -38.76 8.17
C LYS A 2 11.02 -37.47 8.50
N GLY A 3 11.33 -36.35 7.87
CA GLY A 3 10.60 -35.07 8.04
C GLY A 3 9.23 -35.00 7.36
N LEU A 4 8.91 -35.93 6.45
CA LEU A 4 7.58 -35.97 5.79
C LEU A 4 6.55 -36.77 6.61
N ALA A 5 7.00 -37.64 7.53
CA ALA A 5 6.10 -38.46 8.33
C ALA A 5 5.17 -37.65 9.26
N PRO A 6 5.62 -36.58 9.95
CA PRO A 6 4.72 -35.71 10.71
C PRO A 6 3.69 -34.98 9.83
N LEU A 7 4.08 -34.55 8.62
CA LEU A 7 3.17 -33.88 7.69
C LEU A 7 2.12 -34.84 7.13
N ALA A 8 2.52 -36.07 6.79
CA ALA A 8 1.60 -37.10 6.33
C ALA A 8 0.64 -37.54 7.45
N LEU A 9 1.13 -37.67 8.69
CA LEU A 9 0.30 -37.95 9.85
C LEU A 9 -0.70 -36.83 10.12
N LEU A 10 -0.26 -35.56 10.07
CA LEU A 10 -1.13 -34.40 10.22
C LEU A 10 -2.21 -34.39 9.12
N ALA A 11 -1.83 -34.58 7.86
CA ALA A 11 -2.78 -34.66 6.75
C ALA A 11 -3.80 -35.80 6.96
N GLY A 12 -3.33 -36.98 7.40
CA GLY A 12 -4.20 -38.11 7.74
C GLY A 12 -5.17 -37.80 8.88
N LEU A 13 -4.70 -37.18 9.96
CA LEU A 13 -5.53 -36.76 11.09
C LEU A 13 -6.58 -35.72 10.69
N VAL A 14 -6.23 -34.76 9.83
CA VAL A 14 -7.16 -33.78 9.28
C VAL A 14 -8.26 -34.46 8.46
N VAL A 15 -7.92 -35.42 7.60
CA VAL A 15 -8.92 -36.19 6.82
C VAL A 15 -9.84 -36.99 7.74
N VAL A 16 -9.30 -37.66 8.76
CA VAL A 16 -10.10 -38.39 9.76
C VAL A 16 -11.04 -37.45 10.51
N PHE A 17 -10.56 -36.27 10.91
CA PHE A 17 -11.36 -35.27 11.60
C PHE A 17 -12.50 -34.72 10.73
N PHE A 18 -12.27 -34.45 9.45
CA PHE A 18 -13.35 -34.00 8.55
C PHE A 18 -14.37 -35.10 8.23
N ARG A 19 -13.94 -36.37 8.18
CA ARG A 19 -14.82 -37.50 7.82
C ARG A 19 -15.59 -38.10 8.97
N PHE A 20 -14.99 -38.17 10.16
CA PHE A 20 -15.53 -38.85 11.34
C PHE A 20 -15.59 -37.96 12.59
N GLY A 21 -15.09 -36.72 12.51
CA GLY A 21 -15.10 -35.79 13.64
C GLY A 21 -16.49 -35.21 13.92
N PRO A 22 -16.63 -34.53 15.07
CA PRO A 22 -17.91 -34.09 15.60
C PRO A 22 -18.52 -32.89 14.84
N ILE A 23 -17.90 -32.42 13.75
CA ILE A 23 -18.31 -31.22 13.00
C ILE A 23 -19.77 -31.31 12.53
N GLY A 24 -20.21 -32.50 12.11
CA GLY A 24 -21.59 -32.72 11.66
C GLY A 24 -22.64 -32.49 12.76
N VAL A 25 -22.30 -32.72 14.03
CA VAL A 25 -23.18 -32.53 15.18
C VAL A 25 -23.40 -31.04 15.46
N PHE A 26 -22.37 -30.21 15.27
CA PHE A 26 -22.45 -28.78 15.55
C PHE A 26 -23.00 -27.94 14.40
N ARG A 27 -22.86 -28.36 13.13
CA ARG A 27 -23.39 -27.61 11.97
C ARG A 27 -24.91 -27.42 11.97
N GLN A 28 -25.67 -28.29 12.63
CA GLN A 28 -27.13 -28.14 12.74
C GLN A 28 -27.56 -27.19 13.86
N ALA A 29 -26.67 -26.87 14.80
CA ALA A 29 -26.99 -26.10 16.00
C ALA A 29 -26.69 -24.59 15.86
N PHE A 30 -25.96 -24.18 14.83
CA PHE A 30 -25.54 -22.78 14.64
C PHE A 30 -26.01 -22.23 13.29
N PRO A 31 -26.43 -20.95 13.24
CA PRO A 31 -26.76 -20.30 11.99
C PRO A 31 -25.55 -20.24 11.04
N PRO A 32 -25.78 -20.18 9.71
CA PRO A 32 -24.71 -20.13 8.74
C PRO A 32 -23.84 -18.88 8.95
N VAL A 33 -22.53 -19.04 8.87
CA VAL A 33 -21.58 -17.92 8.94
C VAL A 33 -21.45 -17.34 7.53
N GLU A 34 -22.36 -16.45 7.19
CA GLU A 34 -22.35 -15.71 5.93
C GLU A 34 -21.48 -14.46 6.06
N GLU A 35 -20.54 -14.29 5.13
CA GLU A 35 -19.70 -13.10 5.07
C GLU A 35 -19.50 -12.71 3.60
N LEU A 36 -19.98 -11.53 3.24
CA LEU A 36 -19.83 -10.98 1.90
C LEU A 36 -19.16 -9.61 2.02
N THR A 37 -18.03 -9.46 1.35
CA THR A 37 -17.26 -8.22 1.35
C THR A 37 -17.41 -7.54 0.01
N ILE A 38 -17.76 -6.25 0.03
CA ILE A 38 -17.76 -5.40 -1.16
C ILE A 38 -16.32 -4.97 -1.42
N GLU A 39 -15.70 -5.47 -2.49
CA GLU A 39 -14.32 -5.12 -2.85
C GLU A 39 -14.24 -3.77 -3.55
N ARG A 40 -15.27 -3.41 -4.33
CA ARG A 40 -15.29 -2.17 -5.12
C ARG A 40 -16.70 -1.84 -5.61
N ILE A 41 -17.05 -0.55 -5.60
CA ILE A 41 -18.23 -0.02 -6.29
C ILE A 41 -17.75 0.89 -7.43
N THR A 42 -18.33 0.76 -8.62
CA THR A 42 -17.97 1.57 -9.79
C THR A 42 -19.21 2.09 -10.52
N LEU A 43 -19.08 3.28 -11.09
CA LEU A 43 -20.09 4.00 -11.86
C LEU A 43 -19.57 4.18 -13.30
N PRO A 44 -19.56 3.12 -14.14
CA PRO A 44 -18.90 3.13 -15.44
C PRO A 44 -19.55 4.09 -16.46
N GLU A 45 -20.86 4.27 -16.37
CA GLU A 45 -21.66 5.15 -17.21
C GLU A 45 -22.88 5.70 -16.45
N PRO A 46 -23.48 6.81 -16.93
CA PRO A 46 -24.66 7.38 -16.29
C PRO A 46 -25.78 6.35 -16.17
N GLY A 47 -26.36 6.21 -14.97
CA GLY A 47 -27.47 5.30 -14.74
C GLY A 47 -27.07 3.83 -14.49
N LEU A 48 -25.78 3.49 -14.49
CA LEU A 48 -25.28 2.14 -14.21
C LEU A 48 -24.37 2.14 -12.98
N LEU A 49 -24.66 1.24 -12.05
CA LEU A 49 -23.87 0.97 -10.85
C LEU A 49 -23.43 -0.49 -10.86
N GLU A 50 -22.13 -0.74 -10.68
CA GLU A 50 -21.57 -2.09 -10.54
C GLU A 50 -20.92 -2.28 -9.17
N VAL A 51 -21.27 -3.36 -8.48
CA VAL A 51 -20.71 -3.75 -7.18
C VAL A 51 -19.96 -5.06 -7.33
N ARG A 52 -18.66 -5.06 -7.05
CA ARG A 52 -17.86 -6.28 -6.99
C ARG A 52 -17.82 -6.78 -5.56
N VAL A 53 -18.16 -8.05 -5.39
CA VAL A 53 -18.16 -8.72 -4.08
C VAL A 53 -17.35 -9.99 -4.09
N VAL A 54 -16.88 -10.38 -2.90
CA VAL A 54 -16.23 -11.66 -2.64
C VAL A 54 -16.80 -12.27 -1.36
N ASN A 55 -17.02 -13.58 -1.36
CA ASN A 55 -17.41 -14.31 -0.16
C ASN A 55 -16.17 -14.62 0.69
N GLY A 56 -16.04 -13.92 1.81
CA GLY A 56 -14.99 -14.13 2.82
C GLY A 56 -15.29 -15.25 3.81
N GLY A 57 -16.52 -15.74 3.83
CA GLY A 57 -17.02 -16.70 4.80
C GLY A 57 -16.70 -18.15 4.47
N PRO A 58 -16.88 -19.07 5.44
CA PRO A 58 -16.73 -20.50 5.22
C PRO A 58 -17.87 -21.10 4.39
N GLU A 59 -19.04 -20.47 4.37
CA GLU A 59 -20.28 -20.99 3.77
C GLU A 59 -20.75 -20.16 2.58
N PRO A 60 -21.50 -20.74 1.62
CA PRO A 60 -22.00 -20.01 0.47
C PRO A 60 -23.07 -18.99 0.88
N VAL A 61 -23.00 -17.78 0.32
CA VAL A 61 -23.95 -16.70 0.58
C VAL A 61 -24.86 -16.52 -0.63
N THR A 62 -26.18 -16.49 -0.42
CA THR A 62 -27.11 -16.18 -1.51
C THR A 62 -27.61 -14.74 -1.43
N VAL A 63 -27.29 -13.91 -2.43
CA VAL A 63 -27.82 -12.54 -2.52
C VAL A 63 -29.30 -12.60 -2.91
N ALA A 64 -30.17 -12.09 -2.04
CA ALA A 64 -31.61 -12.06 -2.25
C ALA A 64 -32.08 -10.73 -2.83
N GLN A 65 -31.57 -9.62 -2.28
CA GLN A 65 -31.96 -8.26 -2.65
C GLN A 65 -30.75 -7.32 -2.57
N VAL A 66 -30.83 -6.23 -3.33
CA VAL A 66 -29.87 -5.13 -3.28
C VAL A 66 -30.67 -3.84 -3.09
N LEU A 67 -30.22 -3.02 -2.16
CA LEU A 67 -30.78 -1.70 -1.90
C LEU A 67 -29.76 -0.63 -2.28
N VAL A 68 -30.27 0.50 -2.77
CA VAL A 68 -29.52 1.74 -2.91
C VAL A 68 -30.33 2.81 -2.19
N ASP A 69 -29.74 3.46 -1.21
CA ASP A 69 -30.40 4.46 -0.34
C ASP A 69 -31.72 3.93 0.25
N GLU A 70 -31.65 2.75 0.88
CA GLU A 70 -32.77 2.01 1.49
C GLU A 70 -33.90 1.57 0.53
N ALA A 71 -33.80 1.88 -0.77
CA ALA A 71 -34.77 1.46 -1.77
C ALA A 71 -34.34 0.17 -2.48
N ALA A 72 -35.29 -0.74 -2.71
CA ALA A 72 -35.02 -1.99 -3.43
C ALA A 72 -34.86 -1.74 -4.93
N TRP A 73 -33.76 -2.24 -5.52
CA TRP A 73 -33.52 -2.12 -6.96
C TRP A 73 -33.40 -3.47 -7.67
N GLN A 74 -33.86 -3.51 -8.92
CA GLN A 74 -33.61 -4.65 -9.80
C GLN A 74 -32.11 -4.74 -10.12
N HIS A 75 -31.58 -5.96 -10.03
CA HIS A 75 -30.17 -6.23 -10.22
C HIS A 75 -29.96 -7.49 -11.05
N THR A 76 -28.77 -7.59 -11.64
CA THR A 76 -28.28 -8.78 -12.34
C THR A 76 -26.92 -9.16 -11.80
N LEU A 77 -26.57 -10.45 -11.83
CA LEU A 77 -25.24 -10.94 -11.45
C LEU A 77 -24.57 -11.58 -12.67
N ASP A 78 -23.24 -11.55 -12.70
CA ASP A 78 -22.41 -12.28 -13.66
C ASP A 78 -22.29 -13.78 -13.36
N GLY A 79 -23.39 -14.40 -12.92
CA GLY A 79 -23.47 -15.82 -12.57
C GLY A 79 -24.64 -16.12 -11.63
N ASP A 80 -24.53 -17.22 -10.89
CA ASP A 80 -25.53 -17.62 -9.90
C ASP A 80 -25.61 -16.63 -8.73
N ARG A 81 -26.80 -16.52 -8.13
CA ARG A 81 -27.05 -15.72 -6.92
C ARG A 81 -26.35 -16.26 -5.67
N THR A 82 -25.95 -17.54 -5.70
CA THR A 82 -25.24 -18.19 -4.61
C THR A 82 -23.75 -18.08 -4.88
N ILE A 83 -23.04 -17.43 -3.97
CA ILE A 83 -21.61 -17.11 -4.08
C ILE A 83 -20.87 -18.05 -3.15
N GLY A 84 -20.07 -18.96 -3.70
CA GLY A 84 -19.24 -19.89 -2.94
C GLY A 84 -18.07 -19.20 -2.22
N ARG A 85 -17.44 -19.89 -1.27
CA ARG A 85 -16.27 -19.37 -0.55
C ARG A 85 -15.15 -18.94 -1.50
N LEU A 86 -14.58 -17.75 -1.28
CA LEU A 86 -13.55 -17.11 -2.13
C LEU A 86 -13.99 -16.78 -3.56
N GLU A 87 -15.25 -17.01 -3.88
CA GLU A 87 -15.80 -16.69 -5.19
C GLU A 87 -16.13 -15.20 -5.28
N ARG A 88 -15.89 -14.64 -6.47
CA ARG A 88 -16.22 -13.25 -6.80
C ARG A 88 -17.43 -13.18 -7.71
N ARG A 89 -18.22 -12.12 -7.52
CA ARG A 89 -19.33 -11.75 -8.40
C ARG A 89 -19.38 -10.25 -8.61
N THR A 90 -19.90 -9.87 -9.77
CA THR A 90 -20.24 -8.49 -10.12
C THR A 90 -21.76 -8.37 -10.21
N ILE A 91 -22.31 -7.51 -9.36
CA ILE A 91 -23.72 -7.18 -9.31
C ILE A 91 -23.91 -5.87 -10.09
N ARG A 92 -24.84 -5.83 -11.04
CA ARG A 92 -25.15 -4.66 -11.85
C ARG A 92 -26.56 -4.16 -11.60
N LEU A 93 -26.70 -2.86 -11.36
CA LEU A 93 -27.97 -2.19 -11.11
C LEU A 93 -28.13 -1.00 -12.04
N ARG A 94 -29.33 -0.82 -12.58
CA ARG A 94 -29.70 0.43 -13.26
C ARG A 94 -30.18 1.41 -12.21
N TYR A 95 -29.30 2.33 -11.81
CA TYR A 95 -29.56 3.32 -10.78
C TYR A 95 -29.20 4.72 -11.30
N PRO A 96 -30.16 5.67 -11.41
CA PRO A 96 -29.93 7.01 -11.94
C PRO A 96 -29.25 7.92 -10.89
N TRP A 97 -28.02 7.58 -10.52
CA TRP A 97 -27.21 8.38 -9.60
C TRP A 97 -26.98 9.80 -10.12
N VAL A 98 -26.82 10.76 -9.20
CA VAL A 98 -26.56 12.17 -9.50
C VAL A 98 -25.10 12.46 -9.15
N GLU A 99 -24.40 13.18 -10.03
CA GLU A 99 -22.99 13.50 -9.82
C GLU A 99 -22.80 14.35 -8.55
N GLY A 100 -21.89 13.92 -7.67
CA GLY A 100 -21.57 14.58 -6.42
C GLY A 100 -22.41 14.15 -5.22
N GLU A 101 -23.46 13.34 -5.42
CA GLU A 101 -24.28 12.84 -4.31
C GLU A 101 -23.65 11.60 -3.66
N PRO A 102 -23.69 11.49 -2.32
CA PRO A 102 -23.34 10.26 -1.63
C PRO A 102 -24.45 9.22 -1.79
N HIS A 103 -24.09 7.95 -1.88
CA HIS A 103 -25.04 6.84 -1.91
C HIS A 103 -24.56 5.68 -1.04
N GLU A 104 -25.48 4.89 -0.50
CA GLU A 104 -25.16 3.64 0.18
C GLU A 104 -25.76 2.44 -0.56
N VAL A 105 -24.93 1.44 -0.85
CA VAL A 105 -25.37 0.19 -1.45
C VAL A 105 -25.37 -0.91 -0.41
N THR A 106 -26.54 -1.51 -0.17
CA THR A 106 -26.72 -2.59 0.81
C THR A 106 -27.13 -3.89 0.13
N LEU A 107 -26.40 -4.97 0.37
CA LEU A 107 -26.71 -6.32 -0.10
C LEU A 107 -27.40 -7.10 1.02
N VAL A 108 -28.53 -7.74 0.71
CA VAL A 108 -29.28 -8.55 1.68
C VAL A 108 -29.21 -10.01 1.28
N SER A 109 -28.75 -10.86 2.19
CA SER A 109 -28.71 -12.30 1.95
C SER A 109 -30.09 -12.94 2.11
N ARG A 110 -30.22 -14.20 1.68
CA ARG A 110 -31.44 -14.99 1.88
C ARG A 110 -31.81 -15.17 3.37
N THR A 111 -30.85 -15.09 4.28
CA THR A 111 -31.07 -15.18 5.73
C THR A 111 -31.45 -13.83 6.36
N GLY A 112 -31.37 -12.74 5.60
CA GLY A 112 -31.66 -11.38 6.07
C GLY A 112 -30.45 -10.62 6.62
N LEU A 113 -29.24 -11.18 6.54
CA LEU A 113 -28.01 -10.44 6.88
C LEU A 113 -27.71 -9.39 5.82
N THR A 114 -27.19 -8.25 6.25
CA THR A 114 -26.90 -7.10 5.39
C THR A 114 -25.41 -6.82 5.29
N PHE A 115 -24.96 -6.41 4.10
CA PHE A 115 -23.57 -6.01 3.83
C PHE A 115 -23.58 -4.72 3.04
N SER A 116 -23.05 -3.64 3.61
CA SER A 116 -23.14 -2.29 3.04
C SER A 116 -21.81 -1.77 2.53
N GLY A 117 -21.87 -0.86 1.56
CA GLY A 117 -20.72 -0.11 1.05
C GLY A 117 -21.14 1.29 0.63
N ALA A 118 -20.35 2.28 1.01
CA ALA A 118 -20.61 3.68 0.71
C ALA A 118 -19.98 4.11 -0.62
N ILE A 119 -20.64 5.06 -1.27
CA ILE A 119 -20.11 5.90 -2.33
C ILE A 119 -20.11 7.31 -1.75
N GLU A 120 -18.95 7.81 -1.35
CA GLU A 120 -18.84 9.14 -0.72
C GLU A 120 -19.22 10.26 -1.70
N VAL A 121 -18.77 10.15 -2.95
CA VAL A 121 -19.05 11.13 -4.00
C VAL A 121 -19.29 10.39 -5.32
N ALA A 122 -20.54 10.33 -5.77
CA ALA A 122 -20.88 9.68 -7.04
C ALA A 122 -20.24 10.42 -8.21
N THR A 123 -19.22 9.82 -8.82
CA THR A 123 -18.55 10.32 -10.01
C THR A 123 -18.32 9.18 -10.99
N ARG A 124 -18.28 9.51 -12.28
CA ARG A 124 -18.04 8.50 -13.31
C ARG A 124 -16.67 7.87 -13.10
N THR A 125 -16.64 6.56 -12.90
CA THR A 125 -15.39 5.81 -12.71
C THR A 125 -14.51 5.93 -13.96
N PRO A 126 -13.24 6.37 -13.82
CA PRO A 126 -12.31 6.47 -14.93
C PRO A 126 -12.10 5.15 -15.68
N ALA A 127 -12.36 5.14 -16.98
CA ALA A 127 -12.05 4.00 -17.84
C ALA A 127 -10.56 3.98 -18.23
N ALA A 128 -9.99 2.80 -18.43
CA ALA A 128 -8.59 2.61 -18.86
C ALA A 128 -8.38 3.02 -20.33
N ASN A 129 -8.49 4.31 -20.62
CA ASN A 129 -8.25 4.92 -21.92
C ASN A 129 -7.03 5.85 -21.88
N ALA A 130 -6.57 6.29 -23.06
CA ALA A 130 -5.35 7.10 -23.18
C ALA A 130 -5.40 8.40 -22.35
N ARG A 131 -6.57 9.02 -22.21
CA ARG A 131 -6.75 10.25 -21.42
C ARG A 131 -6.44 9.98 -19.95
N TYR A 132 -7.15 9.05 -19.32
CA TYR A 132 -6.96 8.75 -17.90
C TYR A 132 -5.60 8.12 -17.61
N LEU A 133 -5.10 7.22 -18.48
CA LEU A 133 -3.74 6.68 -18.35
C LEU A 133 -2.70 7.80 -18.32
N THR A 134 -2.82 8.79 -19.20
CA THR A 134 -1.90 9.93 -19.22
C THR A 134 -2.07 10.81 -17.99
N THR A 135 -3.30 11.12 -17.56
CA THR A 135 -3.57 11.92 -16.37
C THR A 135 -2.98 11.28 -15.11
N PHE A 136 -3.25 10.00 -14.87
CA PHE A 136 -2.70 9.29 -13.71
C PHE A 136 -1.18 9.14 -13.78
N ALA A 137 -0.61 9.01 -14.98
CA ALA A 137 0.84 9.03 -15.14
C ALA A 137 1.44 10.39 -14.79
N LEU A 138 0.82 11.48 -15.22
CA LEU A 138 1.25 12.84 -14.87
C LEU A 138 1.16 13.06 -13.35
N LEU A 139 0.07 12.65 -12.71
CA LEU A 139 -0.06 12.73 -11.24
C LEU A 139 1.09 11.98 -10.55
N GLY A 140 1.39 10.75 -10.97
CA GLY A 140 2.51 9.99 -10.42
C GLY A 140 3.88 10.61 -10.70
N VAL A 141 4.06 11.26 -11.86
CA VAL A 141 5.28 12.01 -12.19
C VAL A 141 5.44 13.24 -11.29
N TYR A 142 4.36 13.99 -11.05
CA TYR A 142 4.37 15.16 -10.16
C TYR A 142 4.58 14.80 -8.70
N ALA A 143 3.93 13.74 -8.21
CA ALA A 143 4.03 13.31 -6.83
C ALA A 143 5.31 12.55 -6.51
N GLY A 144 5.86 11.76 -7.46
CA GLY A 144 6.99 10.87 -7.20
C GLY A 144 8.26 11.22 -7.98
N VAL A 145 8.19 11.20 -9.31
CA VAL A 145 9.38 11.32 -10.16
C VAL A 145 10.07 12.68 -9.98
N ILE A 146 9.36 13.78 -10.26
CA ILE A 146 9.92 15.14 -10.16
C ILE A 146 10.55 15.40 -8.79
N PRO A 147 9.83 15.22 -7.65
CA PRO A 147 10.36 15.55 -6.34
C PRO A 147 11.57 14.70 -5.96
N VAL A 148 11.58 13.39 -6.22
CA VAL A 148 12.77 12.56 -5.99
C VAL A 148 13.98 13.12 -6.74
N PHE A 149 13.80 13.49 -8.01
CA PHE A 149 14.87 14.10 -8.81
C PHE A 149 15.30 15.48 -8.29
N LEU A 150 14.36 16.31 -7.81
CA LEU A 150 14.69 17.57 -7.13
C LEU A 150 15.54 17.33 -5.88
N GLY A 151 15.24 16.27 -5.12
CA GLY A 151 16.06 15.85 -3.99
C GLY A 151 17.48 15.46 -4.38
N LEU A 152 17.66 14.78 -5.52
CA LEU A 152 19.00 14.43 -6.03
C LEU A 152 19.84 15.68 -6.39
N LEU A 153 19.21 16.81 -6.74
CA LEU A 153 19.92 18.05 -7.07
C LEU A 153 20.66 18.66 -5.87
N TRP A 154 20.37 18.22 -4.64
CA TRP A 154 21.12 18.61 -3.45
C TRP A 154 22.50 17.96 -3.35
N PHE A 155 22.84 17.02 -4.24
CA PHE A 155 24.12 16.32 -4.23
C PHE A 155 25.36 17.24 -4.20
N PRO A 156 25.50 18.28 -5.06
CA PRO A 156 26.67 19.17 -5.02
C PRO A 156 26.79 19.93 -3.70
N PHE A 157 25.66 20.37 -3.14
CA PHE A 157 25.63 21.06 -1.85
C PHE A 157 26.11 20.13 -0.73
N LEU A 158 25.60 18.89 -0.67
CA LEU A 158 25.99 17.91 0.34
C LEU A 158 27.50 17.57 0.33
N ARG A 159 28.16 17.71 -0.81
CA ARG A 159 29.61 17.53 -0.92
C ARG A 159 30.43 18.70 -0.37
N SER A 160 29.82 19.87 -0.28
CA SER A 160 30.48 21.10 0.14
C SER A 160 30.38 21.37 1.65
N ILE A 161 29.46 20.68 2.34
CA ILE A 161 29.20 20.91 3.76
C ILE A 161 30.07 20.04 4.69
N PRO A 162 30.36 20.51 5.91
CA PRO A 162 31.05 19.72 6.93
C PRO A 162 30.29 18.45 7.30
N ARG A 163 31.02 17.41 7.70
CA ARG A 163 30.45 16.09 8.03
C ARG A 163 29.32 16.13 9.06
N ARG A 164 29.43 16.97 10.09
CA ARG A 164 28.38 17.15 11.11
C ARG A 164 27.01 17.54 10.52
N TRP A 165 26.99 18.30 9.43
CA TRP A 165 25.76 18.72 8.76
C TRP A 165 25.23 17.64 7.83
N LEU A 166 26.11 16.88 7.17
CA LEU A 166 25.69 15.67 6.44
C LEU A 166 25.00 14.68 7.38
N ASP A 167 25.57 14.46 8.57
CA ASP A 167 25.00 13.61 9.60
C ASP A 167 23.66 14.19 10.11
N PHE A 168 23.54 15.51 10.32
CA PHE A 168 22.26 16.16 10.62
C PHE A 168 21.17 15.87 9.57
N PHE A 169 21.47 16.09 8.29
CA PHE A 169 20.49 15.89 7.20
C PHE A 169 20.10 14.43 7.03
N LEU A 170 21.05 13.51 7.22
CA LEU A 170 20.79 12.08 7.24
C LEU A 170 19.87 11.68 8.40
N SER A 171 20.07 12.24 9.61
CA SER A 171 19.18 12.01 10.75
C SER A 171 17.80 12.62 10.51
N LEU A 172 17.73 13.80 9.88
CA LEU A 172 16.48 14.40 9.45
C LEU A 172 15.71 13.48 8.50
N THR A 173 16.36 12.97 7.44
CA THR A 173 15.74 11.99 6.53
C THR A 173 15.28 10.73 7.26
N MET A 174 16.06 10.23 8.23
CA MET A 174 15.64 9.09 9.05
C MET A 174 14.36 9.39 9.86
N GLY A 175 14.22 10.60 10.39
CA GLY A 175 13.01 11.04 11.09
C GLY A 175 11.79 11.08 10.16
N LEU A 176 11.96 11.63 8.96
CA LEU A 176 10.93 11.64 7.92
C LEU A 176 10.48 10.22 7.56
N LEU A 177 11.44 9.33 7.29
CA LEU A 177 11.17 7.93 6.94
C LEU A 177 10.48 7.17 8.08
N VAL A 178 10.85 7.39 9.34
CA VAL A 178 10.17 6.74 10.47
C VAL A 178 8.70 7.14 10.52
N PHE A 179 8.38 8.42 10.32
CA PHE A 179 6.99 8.88 10.26
C PHE A 179 6.25 8.20 9.10
N LEU A 180 6.81 8.21 7.89
CA LEU A 180 6.22 7.59 6.70
C LEU A 180 6.02 6.07 6.85
N GLY A 181 6.95 5.39 7.53
CA GLY A 181 6.82 3.97 7.82
C GLY A 181 5.66 3.67 8.77
N VAL A 182 5.40 4.56 9.73
CA VAL A 182 4.23 4.46 10.62
C VAL A 182 2.94 4.76 9.86
N ASP A 183 2.95 5.78 9.01
CA ASP A 183 1.79 6.16 8.18
C ASP A 183 1.39 5.03 7.21
N ALA A 184 2.35 4.49 6.46
CA ALA A 184 2.12 3.33 5.59
C ALA A 184 1.66 2.09 6.35
N LEU A 185 2.12 1.89 7.59
CA LEU A 185 1.64 0.80 8.44
C LEU A 185 0.20 1.03 8.90
N ALA A 186 -0.15 2.26 9.28
CA ALA A 186 -1.50 2.64 9.67
C ALA A 186 -2.49 2.40 8.51
N GLU A 187 -2.14 2.87 7.31
CA GLU A 187 -2.92 2.66 6.08
C GLU A 187 -3.05 1.16 5.74
N ALA A 188 -1.98 0.38 5.90
CA ALA A 188 -2.05 -1.08 5.73
C ALA A 188 -3.03 -1.72 6.71
N LEU A 189 -3.04 -1.29 7.98
CA LEU A 189 -3.95 -1.82 9.00
C LEU A 189 -5.40 -1.41 8.75
N GLU A 190 -5.64 -0.17 8.35
CA GLU A 190 -6.98 0.34 8.03
C GLU A 190 -7.57 -0.39 6.82
N THR A 191 -6.83 -0.45 5.71
CA THR A 191 -7.27 -1.18 4.52
C THR A 191 -7.41 -2.67 4.77
N SER A 192 -6.66 -3.24 5.73
CA SER A 192 -6.78 -4.66 6.08
C SER A 192 -8.14 -5.02 6.69
N ALA A 193 -8.84 -4.06 7.29
CA ALA A 193 -10.19 -4.26 7.80
C ALA A 193 -11.24 -4.40 6.67
N LEU A 194 -10.93 -3.87 5.48
CA LEU A 194 -11.77 -3.99 4.28
C LEU A 194 -11.48 -5.29 3.49
N VAL A 195 -10.45 -6.04 3.87
CA VAL A 195 -10.10 -7.31 3.23
C VAL A 195 -11.05 -8.40 3.73
N ALA A 196 -11.64 -9.16 2.80
CA ALA A 196 -12.50 -10.28 3.14
C ALA A 196 -11.79 -11.27 4.07
N GLY A 197 -12.48 -11.73 5.11
CA GLY A 197 -11.93 -12.49 6.24
C GLY A 197 -11.15 -13.73 5.81
N ALA A 198 -11.58 -14.41 4.73
CA ALA A 198 -10.87 -15.55 4.16
C ALA A 198 -9.41 -15.26 3.77
N PHE A 199 -9.06 -14.01 3.43
CA PHE A 199 -7.71 -13.60 3.06
C PHE A 199 -6.87 -13.12 4.24
N GLN A 200 -7.45 -13.01 5.45
CA GLN A 200 -6.76 -12.65 6.68
C GLN A 200 -5.94 -11.34 6.54
N GLY A 201 -6.63 -10.21 6.41
CA GLY A 201 -6.00 -8.89 6.19
C GLY A 201 -4.78 -8.62 7.09
N LEU A 202 -4.89 -8.85 8.40
CA LEU A 202 -3.77 -8.65 9.34
C LEU A 202 -2.58 -9.58 9.05
N ALA A 203 -2.82 -10.81 8.61
CA ALA A 203 -1.74 -11.72 8.21
C ALA A 203 -1.03 -11.22 6.94
N LEU A 204 -1.75 -10.57 6.01
CA LEU A 204 -1.16 -9.92 4.85
C LEU A 204 -0.29 -8.71 5.26
N VAL A 205 -0.74 -7.91 6.24
CA VAL A 205 0.07 -6.83 6.81
C VAL A 205 1.37 -7.38 7.39
N LEU A 206 1.30 -8.42 8.23
CA LEU A 206 2.48 -9.06 8.80
C LEU A 206 3.41 -9.63 7.72
N LEU A 207 2.85 -10.26 6.69
CA LEU A 207 3.60 -10.82 5.57
C LEU A 207 4.36 -9.71 4.81
N GLY A 208 3.70 -8.60 4.48
CA GLY A 208 4.34 -7.48 3.79
C GLY A 208 5.38 -6.78 4.66
N LEU A 209 5.02 -6.46 5.90
CA LEU A 209 5.84 -5.70 6.85
C LEU A 209 7.12 -6.44 7.23
N LEU A 210 7.04 -7.75 7.52
CA LEU A 210 8.19 -8.55 7.94
C LEU A 210 8.88 -9.22 6.75
N GLY A 211 8.12 -9.66 5.75
CA GLY A 211 8.66 -10.33 4.58
C GLY A 211 9.53 -9.41 3.72
N THR A 212 9.17 -8.12 3.61
CA THR A 212 9.92 -7.17 2.77
C THR A 212 11.34 -6.90 3.28
N PRO A 213 11.57 -6.51 4.56
CA PRO A 213 12.92 -6.36 5.08
C PRO A 213 13.76 -7.63 4.93
N LEU A 214 13.17 -8.80 5.22
CA LEU A 214 13.85 -10.09 5.09
C LEU A 214 14.24 -10.40 3.64
N ALA A 215 13.34 -10.15 2.69
CA ALA A 215 13.61 -10.34 1.27
C ALA A 215 14.73 -9.40 0.78
N LEU A 216 14.65 -8.12 1.13
CA LEU A 216 15.67 -7.13 0.78
C LEU A 216 17.04 -7.46 1.41
N ALA A 217 17.06 -7.88 2.67
CA ALA A 217 18.27 -8.31 3.36
C ALA A 217 18.87 -9.58 2.72
N ALA A 218 18.05 -10.57 2.38
CA ALA A 218 18.50 -11.80 1.72
C ALA A 218 19.10 -11.54 0.32
N VAL A 219 18.43 -10.70 -0.48
CA VAL A 219 18.96 -10.24 -1.78
C VAL A 219 20.28 -9.49 -1.56
N GLY A 220 20.38 -8.74 -0.48
CA GLY A 220 21.56 -7.98 -0.15
C GLY A 220 22.77 -8.84 0.21
N GLU A 221 22.59 -9.83 1.08
CA GLU A 221 23.63 -10.80 1.45
C GLU A 221 24.08 -11.63 0.24
N TRP A 222 23.13 -12.13 -0.57
CA TRP A 222 23.46 -12.90 -1.78
C TRP A 222 24.35 -12.12 -2.75
N ARG A 223 24.13 -10.81 -2.90
CA ARG A 223 24.97 -9.93 -3.72
C ARG A 223 26.32 -9.61 -3.06
N ALA A 224 26.36 -9.45 -1.74
CA ALA A 224 27.58 -9.18 -0.99
C ALA A 224 28.56 -10.37 -1.03
N VAL A 225 28.07 -11.61 -0.98
CA VAL A 225 28.92 -12.81 -1.17
C VAL A 225 29.58 -12.83 -2.55
N ARG A 226 28.90 -12.28 -3.58
CA ARG A 226 29.43 -12.20 -4.95
C ARG A 226 30.35 -10.99 -5.22
N ARG A 227 30.31 -9.95 -4.38
CA ARG A 227 31.12 -8.72 -4.55
C ARG A 227 31.78 -8.34 -3.22
N ARG A 228 33.12 -8.39 -3.18
CA ARG A 228 34.00 -8.26 -1.99
C ARG A 228 33.80 -7.03 -1.06
N ALA A 229 32.89 -6.08 -1.35
CA ALA A 229 32.51 -4.98 -0.45
C ALA A 229 31.14 -4.36 -0.84
N ARG A 230 30.37 -3.87 0.14
CA ARG A 230 29.19 -3.02 -0.07
C ARG A 230 29.65 -1.59 -0.36
N SER A 231 29.64 -1.15 -1.63
CA SER A 231 29.98 0.24 -2.01
C SER A 231 28.89 1.23 -1.60
N ALA A 232 29.18 2.54 -1.54
CA ALA A 232 28.15 3.53 -1.24
C ALA A 232 27.04 3.54 -2.30
N LEU A 233 27.38 3.28 -3.56
CA LEU A 233 26.41 3.07 -4.64
C LEU A 233 25.45 1.90 -4.39
N TYR A 234 25.93 0.82 -3.79
CA TYR A 234 25.07 -0.30 -3.43
C TYR A 234 24.08 0.09 -2.34
N VAL A 235 24.53 0.82 -1.30
CA VAL A 235 23.65 1.33 -0.24
C VAL A 235 22.62 2.31 -0.81
N ALA A 236 23.04 3.25 -1.65
CA ALA A 236 22.13 4.17 -2.35
C ALA A 236 21.10 3.42 -3.22
N GLY A 237 21.50 2.31 -3.86
CA GLY A 237 20.59 1.47 -4.63
C GLY A 237 19.57 0.73 -3.78
N LEU A 238 19.94 0.26 -2.58
CA LEU A 238 18.99 -0.32 -1.63
C LEU A 238 18.01 0.74 -1.11
N ILE A 239 18.52 1.94 -0.79
CA ILE A 239 17.69 3.08 -0.35
C ILE A 239 16.69 3.45 -1.44
N ALA A 240 17.15 3.64 -2.68
CA ALA A 240 16.28 3.96 -3.82
C ALA A 240 15.24 2.88 -4.10
N LEU A 241 15.58 1.59 -3.96
CA LEU A 241 14.61 0.50 -4.11
C LEU A 241 13.58 0.52 -2.98
N GLY A 242 14.00 0.73 -1.74
CA GLY A 242 13.11 0.76 -0.59
C GLY A 242 12.12 1.92 -0.66
N ILE A 243 12.62 3.12 -1.01
CA ILE A 243 11.80 4.28 -1.32
C ILE A 243 10.85 3.97 -2.48
N GLY A 244 11.35 3.42 -3.60
CA GLY A 244 10.48 3.06 -4.73
C GLY A 244 9.33 2.13 -4.38
N LEU A 245 9.54 1.17 -3.48
CA LEU A 245 8.46 0.30 -2.99
C LEU A 245 7.44 1.05 -2.13
N HIS A 246 7.86 2.06 -1.37
CA HIS A 246 6.95 2.94 -0.63
C HIS A 246 6.15 3.85 -1.56
N ASN A 247 6.83 4.49 -2.51
CA ASN A 247 6.22 5.43 -3.45
C ASN A 247 5.22 4.74 -4.40
N LEU A 248 5.31 3.41 -4.56
CA LEU A 248 4.26 2.60 -5.19
C LEU A 248 2.94 2.68 -4.40
N GLY A 249 2.99 2.61 -3.08
CA GLY A 249 1.82 2.74 -2.19
C GLY A 249 1.22 4.15 -2.22
N GLU A 250 2.05 5.19 -2.24
CA GLU A 250 1.59 6.58 -2.45
C GLU A 250 0.83 6.73 -3.77
N GLY A 251 1.40 6.18 -4.85
CA GLY A 251 0.72 6.18 -6.14
C GLY A 251 -0.64 5.51 -6.05
N LEU A 252 -0.73 4.37 -5.34
CA LEU A 252 -1.97 3.65 -5.12
C LEU A 252 -3.02 4.50 -4.39
N ALA A 253 -2.62 5.23 -3.35
CA ALA A 253 -3.48 6.15 -2.61
C ALA A 253 -4.05 7.24 -3.54
N ILE A 254 -3.17 7.91 -4.31
CA ILE A 254 -3.58 8.93 -5.29
C ILE A 254 -4.57 8.34 -6.30
N GLY A 255 -4.22 7.19 -6.90
CA GLY A 255 -5.07 6.54 -7.89
C GLY A 255 -6.46 6.23 -7.34
N THR A 256 -6.52 5.69 -6.13
CA THR A 256 -7.77 5.32 -5.45
C THR A 256 -8.63 6.54 -5.16
N ALA A 257 -8.07 7.56 -4.50
CA ALA A 257 -8.79 8.79 -4.12
C ALA A 257 -9.46 9.47 -5.32
N TYR A 258 -8.74 9.65 -6.42
CA TYR A 258 -9.30 10.25 -7.64
C TYR A 258 -10.38 9.37 -8.31
N THR A 259 -10.35 8.05 -8.14
CA THR A 259 -11.39 7.17 -8.69
C THR A 259 -12.60 6.98 -7.80
N SER A 260 -12.47 7.23 -6.50
CA SER A 260 -13.58 7.28 -5.54
C SER A 260 -14.31 8.63 -5.57
N GLY A 261 -13.86 9.59 -6.38
CA GLY A 261 -14.43 10.94 -6.45
C GLY A 261 -13.88 11.93 -5.43
N GLU A 262 -12.96 11.49 -4.58
CA GLU A 262 -12.31 12.28 -3.52
C GLU A 262 -11.17 13.14 -4.10
N ILE A 263 -11.50 14.03 -5.02
CA ILE A 263 -10.54 14.86 -5.76
C ILE A 263 -9.74 15.78 -4.82
N ALA A 264 -10.39 16.30 -3.77
CA ALA A 264 -9.74 17.14 -2.77
C ALA A 264 -8.63 16.35 -2.04
N LEU A 265 -8.97 15.18 -1.49
CA LEU A 265 -8.02 14.26 -0.86
C LEU A 265 -6.89 13.91 -1.84
N GLY A 266 -7.22 13.49 -3.06
CA GLY A 266 -6.23 13.15 -4.08
C GLY A 266 -5.25 14.30 -4.38
N THR A 267 -5.73 15.54 -4.41
CA THR A 267 -4.89 16.73 -4.62
C THR A 267 -3.97 16.98 -3.42
N PHE A 268 -4.49 16.82 -2.19
CA PHE A 268 -3.69 16.96 -0.98
C PHE A 268 -2.61 15.89 -0.89
N LEU A 269 -2.92 14.63 -1.20
CA LEU A 269 -1.96 13.54 -1.28
C LEU A 269 -0.83 13.88 -2.27
N VAL A 270 -1.15 14.35 -3.48
CA VAL A 270 -0.13 14.74 -4.48
C VAL A 270 0.81 15.83 -3.95
N VAL A 271 0.27 16.86 -3.30
CA VAL A 271 1.09 17.96 -2.75
C VAL A 271 1.92 17.50 -1.56
N GLY A 272 1.34 16.76 -0.63
CA GLY A 272 2.04 16.19 0.53
C GLY A 272 3.19 15.30 0.09
N PHE A 273 2.91 14.36 -0.83
CA PHE A 273 3.91 13.45 -1.38
C PHE A 273 5.01 14.18 -2.13
N LEU A 274 4.68 15.22 -2.90
CA LEU A 274 5.69 16.06 -3.55
C LEU A 274 6.68 16.68 -2.55
N LEU A 275 6.18 17.19 -1.42
CA LEU A 275 7.02 17.84 -0.42
C LEU A 275 7.99 16.85 0.23
N HIS A 276 7.51 15.67 0.69
CA HIS A 276 8.42 14.74 1.36
C HIS A 276 9.27 13.93 0.38
N ASN A 277 8.80 13.56 -0.81
CA ASN A 277 9.61 12.88 -1.83
C ASN A 277 10.81 13.72 -2.28
N SER A 278 10.71 15.04 -2.16
CA SER A 278 11.85 15.95 -2.38
C SER A 278 12.98 15.75 -1.37
N THR A 279 12.65 15.35 -0.14
CA THR A 279 13.63 15.04 0.90
C THR A 279 14.17 13.61 0.81
N GLU A 280 13.43 12.68 0.19
CA GLU A 280 13.88 11.30 0.00
C GLU A 280 15.04 11.18 -0.98
N GLY A 281 15.03 12.01 -2.03
CA GLY A 281 16.17 12.14 -2.94
C GLY A 281 17.47 12.52 -2.22
N LEU A 282 17.38 13.31 -1.15
CA LEU A 282 18.52 13.64 -0.27
C LEU A 282 19.09 12.38 0.40
N GLY A 283 18.22 11.51 0.91
CA GLY A 283 18.58 10.23 1.53
C GLY A 283 19.32 9.29 0.59
N ILE A 284 18.94 9.28 -0.70
CA ILE A 284 19.60 8.49 -1.74
C ILE A 284 21.03 8.99 -1.99
N VAL A 285 21.24 10.31 -2.07
CA VAL A 285 22.55 10.89 -2.44
C VAL A 285 23.49 11.11 -1.26
N ALA A 286 22.98 11.15 -0.04
CA ALA A 286 23.80 11.34 1.16
C ALA A 286 24.91 10.30 1.34
N PRO A 287 24.70 8.97 1.19
CA PRO A 287 25.81 8.01 1.22
C PRO A 287 26.80 8.21 0.05
N LEU A 288 26.35 8.79 -1.07
CA LEU A 288 27.19 9.06 -2.25
C LEU A 288 28.05 10.31 -2.10
N ALA A 289 27.85 11.15 -1.07
CA ALA A 289 28.57 12.41 -0.90
C ALA A 289 30.10 12.23 -0.82
N VAL A 290 30.57 11.06 -0.40
CA VAL A 290 31.99 10.70 -0.32
C VAL A 290 32.54 10.06 -1.61
N GLU A 291 31.68 9.73 -2.58
CA GLU A 291 32.04 9.13 -3.87
C GLU A 291 31.81 10.12 -5.04
N ARG A 292 32.17 9.72 -6.26
CA ARG A 292 31.88 10.46 -7.50
C ARG A 292 30.98 9.62 -8.41
N PRO A 293 29.66 9.58 -8.16
CA PRO A 293 28.73 8.85 -9.01
C PRO A 293 28.67 9.49 -10.40
N ARG A 294 28.48 8.65 -11.43
CA ARG A 294 28.19 9.11 -12.79
C ARG A 294 26.75 9.63 -12.85
N LEU A 295 26.47 10.62 -13.70
CA LEU A 295 25.11 11.15 -13.87
C LEU A 295 24.08 10.05 -14.18
N ARG A 296 24.43 9.07 -15.03
CA ARG A 296 23.57 7.92 -15.32
C ARG A 296 23.17 7.13 -14.06
N GLN A 297 24.05 7.03 -13.07
CA GLN A 297 23.75 6.33 -11.81
C GLN A 297 22.71 7.12 -11.00
N LEU A 298 22.86 8.45 -10.91
CA LEU A 298 21.86 9.31 -10.26
C LEU A 298 20.51 9.21 -10.96
N VAL A 299 20.48 9.23 -12.29
CA VAL A 299 19.25 9.08 -13.07
C VAL A 299 18.57 7.73 -12.82
N LEU A 300 19.33 6.63 -12.79
CA LEU A 300 18.78 5.32 -12.49
C LEU A 300 18.25 5.23 -11.06
N LEU A 301 18.95 5.79 -10.08
CA LEU A 301 18.50 5.81 -8.69
C LEU A 301 17.20 6.62 -8.53
N GLY A 302 17.13 7.81 -9.13
CA GLY A 302 15.92 8.62 -9.14
C GLY A 302 14.75 7.93 -9.83
N ALA A 303 15.00 7.25 -10.96
CA ALA A 303 13.97 6.49 -11.65
C ALA A 303 13.46 5.29 -10.82
N VAL A 304 14.36 4.54 -10.17
CA VAL A 304 13.99 3.41 -9.31
C VAL A 304 13.14 3.85 -8.12
N ALA A 305 13.42 5.02 -7.55
CA ALA A 305 12.66 5.58 -6.44
C ALA A 305 11.33 6.24 -6.88
N GLY A 306 11.32 7.06 -7.94
CA GLY A 306 10.15 7.88 -8.27
C GLY A 306 9.17 7.27 -9.29
N VAL A 307 9.64 6.44 -10.24
CA VAL A 307 8.74 5.85 -11.27
C VAL A 307 7.69 4.91 -10.70
N PRO A 308 7.95 4.12 -9.63
CA PRO A 308 6.92 3.30 -9.00
C PRO A 308 5.63 4.04 -8.63
N THR A 309 5.68 5.33 -8.31
CA THR A 309 4.46 6.14 -8.07
C THR A 309 3.53 6.14 -9.27
N VAL A 310 4.05 6.19 -10.50
CA VAL A 310 3.23 6.12 -11.72
C VAL A 310 2.52 4.78 -11.86
N PHE A 311 3.22 3.69 -11.53
CA PHE A 311 2.58 2.37 -11.53
C PHE A 311 1.55 2.26 -10.42
N GLY A 312 1.83 2.84 -9.26
CA GLY A 312 0.89 2.92 -8.15
C GLY A 312 -0.39 3.64 -8.55
N THR A 313 -0.30 4.82 -9.18
CA THR A 313 -1.47 5.59 -9.61
C THR A 313 -2.34 4.84 -10.60
N TRP A 314 -1.73 4.10 -11.53
CA TRP A 314 -2.48 3.24 -12.44
C TRP A 314 -3.14 2.06 -11.74
N ILE A 315 -2.42 1.37 -10.85
CA ILE A 315 -2.97 0.24 -10.10
C ILE A 315 -4.12 0.71 -9.22
N GLY A 316 -3.98 1.85 -8.54
CA GLY A 316 -5.02 2.43 -7.67
C GLY A 316 -6.24 2.81 -8.49
N ALA A 317 -6.04 3.49 -9.63
CA ALA A 317 -7.15 3.93 -10.44
C ALA A 317 -7.92 2.78 -11.11
N PHE A 318 -7.22 1.83 -11.73
CA PHE A 318 -7.87 0.85 -12.60
C PHE A 318 -8.05 -0.51 -11.94
N GLY A 319 -7.23 -0.84 -10.95
CA GLY A 319 -7.12 -2.17 -10.36
C GLY A 319 -7.35 -2.24 -8.85
N TYR A 320 -7.92 -1.20 -8.22
CA TYR A 320 -8.14 -1.18 -6.78
C TYR A 320 -8.81 -2.46 -6.26
N SER A 321 -8.22 -2.99 -5.19
CA SER A 321 -8.71 -4.10 -4.39
C SER A 321 -8.12 -3.97 -3.00
N PRO A 322 -8.92 -4.02 -1.92
CA PRO A 322 -8.41 -3.93 -0.55
C PRO A 322 -7.23 -4.88 -0.29
N LEU A 323 -7.28 -6.09 -0.83
CA LEU A 323 -6.21 -7.09 -0.67
C LEU A 323 -4.86 -6.61 -1.20
N TRP A 324 -4.82 -6.08 -2.42
CA TRP A 324 -3.58 -5.60 -3.03
C TRP A 324 -3.11 -4.32 -2.36
N THR A 325 -4.05 -3.45 -1.99
CA THR A 325 -3.79 -2.21 -1.27
C THR A 325 -3.10 -2.45 0.06
N THR A 326 -3.68 -3.30 0.90
CA THR A 326 -3.08 -3.71 2.18
C THR A 326 -1.69 -4.29 1.98
N LEU A 327 -1.50 -5.17 0.99
CA LEU A 327 -0.21 -5.79 0.74
C LEU A 327 0.85 -4.76 0.30
N PHE A 328 0.51 -3.83 -0.60
CA PHE A 328 1.47 -2.84 -1.09
C PHE A 328 1.87 -1.82 -0.02
N PHE A 329 0.93 -1.34 0.80
CA PHE A 329 1.27 -0.48 1.94
C PHE A 329 2.15 -1.21 2.96
N ALA A 330 1.84 -2.47 3.28
CA ALA A 330 2.66 -3.28 4.17
C ALA A 330 4.08 -3.53 3.62
N ILE A 331 4.19 -3.77 2.30
CA ILE A 331 5.49 -3.86 1.61
C ILE A 331 6.24 -2.53 1.72
N GLY A 332 5.58 -1.40 1.48
CA GLY A 332 6.16 -0.06 1.62
C GLY A 332 6.68 0.22 3.03
N ALA A 333 5.87 -0.05 4.06
CA ALA A 333 6.25 0.08 5.47
C ALA A 333 7.47 -0.80 5.81
N GLY A 334 7.47 -2.06 5.37
CA GLY A 334 8.60 -2.97 5.55
C GLY A 334 9.87 -2.52 4.80
N ALA A 335 9.72 -1.98 3.59
CA ALA A 335 10.82 -1.43 2.81
C ALA A 335 11.45 -0.22 3.49
N ILE A 336 10.64 0.71 4.01
CA ILE A 336 11.10 1.84 4.82
C ILE A 336 11.84 1.36 6.06
N ALA A 337 11.28 0.40 6.81
CA ALA A 337 11.91 -0.15 8.00
C ALA A 337 13.33 -0.68 7.69
N GLN A 338 13.50 -1.35 6.55
CA GLN A 338 14.80 -1.81 6.07
C GLN A 338 15.76 -0.65 5.72
N VAL A 339 15.25 0.41 5.09
CA VAL A 339 16.05 1.61 4.76
C VAL A 339 16.51 2.32 6.04
N VAL A 340 15.60 2.54 6.99
CA VAL A 340 15.91 3.11 8.32
C VAL A 340 16.97 2.28 9.03
N TYR A 341 16.84 0.95 8.99
CA TYR A 341 17.83 0.04 9.57
C TYR A 341 19.22 0.18 8.92
N GLU A 342 19.31 0.25 7.59
CA GLU A 342 20.61 0.41 6.91
C GLU A 342 21.22 1.80 7.15
N LEU A 343 20.41 2.86 7.21
CA LEU A 343 20.87 4.19 7.60
C LEU A 343 21.38 4.20 9.04
N TRP A 344 20.68 3.54 9.97
CA TRP A 344 21.12 3.42 11.36
C TRP A 344 22.48 2.72 11.48
N ARG A 345 22.68 1.62 10.73
CA ARG A 345 23.98 0.93 10.66
C ARG A 345 25.08 1.79 10.05
N LEU A 346 24.76 2.59 9.03
CA LEU A 346 25.70 3.52 8.42
C LEU A 346 26.18 4.57 9.44
N PHE A 347 25.26 5.10 10.27
CA PHE A 347 25.60 6.02 11.37
C PHE A 347 26.52 5.39 12.41
N GLY A 348 26.19 4.17 12.87
CA GLY A 348 26.99 3.47 13.88
C GLY A 348 28.44 3.22 13.46
N ARG A 349 28.73 3.22 12.15
CA ARG A 349 30.09 3.03 11.61
C ARG A 349 30.86 4.33 11.38
N THR A 350 30.17 5.46 11.20
CA THR A 350 30.79 6.63 10.56
C THR A 350 30.68 7.92 11.36
N ALA A 351 29.73 8.03 12.31
CA ALA A 351 29.49 9.25 13.07
C ALA A 351 30.04 9.15 14.50
N THR A 352 30.87 10.13 14.92
CA THR A 352 31.30 10.27 16.32
C THR A 352 30.11 10.66 17.20
N GLY A 353 29.68 9.76 18.10
CA GLY A 353 28.48 9.93 18.93
C GLY A 353 27.19 9.36 18.33
N GLY A 354 27.23 8.85 17.08
CA GLY A 354 26.09 8.19 16.43
C GLY A 354 24.83 9.06 16.36
N LEU A 355 23.65 8.42 16.41
CA LEU A 355 22.36 9.11 16.45
C LEU A 355 22.12 9.89 17.75
N ALA A 356 22.83 9.54 18.83
CA ALA A 356 22.67 10.18 20.14
C ALA A 356 23.38 11.54 20.25
N ALA A 357 24.18 11.94 19.25
CA ALA A 357 24.77 13.26 19.21
C ALA A 357 23.66 14.35 19.16
N PRO A 358 23.75 15.45 19.93
CA PRO A 358 22.67 16.43 20.05
C PRO A 358 22.16 16.98 18.72
N LEU A 359 23.08 17.25 17.77
CA LEU A 359 22.72 17.74 16.45
C LEU A 359 21.94 16.68 15.63
N ASN A 360 22.31 15.40 15.74
CA ASN A 360 21.65 14.31 15.02
C ASN A 360 20.27 14.03 15.62
N VAL A 361 20.12 14.08 16.95
CA VAL A 361 18.82 14.02 17.63
C VAL A 361 17.92 15.17 17.16
N ALA A 362 18.45 16.39 17.10
CA ALA A 362 17.70 17.53 16.59
C ALA A 362 17.27 17.33 15.13
N GLY A 363 18.14 16.75 14.29
CA GLY A 363 17.79 16.36 12.92
C GLY A 363 16.63 15.38 12.89
N LEU A 364 16.73 14.26 13.63
CA LEU A 364 15.69 13.23 13.70
C LEU A 364 14.34 13.80 14.14
N LEU A 365 14.32 14.57 15.23
CA LEU A 365 13.11 15.20 15.75
C LEU A 365 12.55 16.25 14.79
N MET A 366 13.41 17.02 14.11
CA MET A 366 12.99 17.97 13.09
C MET A 366 12.33 17.24 11.91
N GLY A 367 12.85 16.09 11.49
CA GLY A 367 12.18 15.26 10.49
C GLY A 367 10.77 14.88 10.92
N LEU A 368 10.61 14.26 12.10
CA LEU A 368 9.29 13.91 12.63
C LEU A 368 8.36 15.12 12.73
N LEU A 369 8.87 16.26 13.22
CA LEU A 369 8.12 17.50 13.35
C LEU A 369 7.67 18.03 11.98
N LEU A 370 8.53 18.02 10.97
CA LEU A 370 8.19 18.47 9.62
C LEU A 370 7.03 17.64 9.05
N MET A 371 7.08 16.31 9.18
CA MET A 371 5.97 15.45 8.72
C MET A 371 4.67 15.69 9.47
N TYR A 372 4.77 15.85 10.79
CA TYR A 372 3.61 16.20 11.61
C TYR A 372 3.00 17.55 11.19
N LEU A 373 3.83 18.56 10.96
CA LEU A 373 3.37 19.88 10.50
C LEU A 373 2.78 19.83 9.09
N THR A 374 3.32 19.01 8.17
CA THR A 374 2.72 18.82 6.85
C THR A 374 1.32 18.20 6.96
N GLY A 375 1.13 17.23 7.86
CA GLY A 375 -0.19 16.64 8.13
C GLY A 375 -1.17 17.62 8.80
N LEU A 376 -0.69 18.65 9.51
CA LEU A 376 -1.56 19.70 10.07
C LEU A 376 -1.99 20.74 9.03
N ILE A 377 -1.13 21.04 8.06
CA ILE A 377 -1.40 22.06 7.03
C ILE A 377 -2.30 21.49 5.93
N LEU A 378 -2.22 20.17 5.69
CA LEU A 378 -3.07 19.46 4.75
C LEU A 378 -4.31 18.95 5.51
N PRO A 379 -5.54 19.42 5.21
CA PRO A 379 -6.74 18.89 5.84
C PRO A 379 -6.92 17.41 5.46
N ALA A 380 -7.22 16.58 6.46
CA ALA A 380 -7.56 15.17 6.30
C ALA A 380 -8.87 14.99 5.52
#